data_AF-J9AW09-F1
#
_entry.id   AF-J9AW09-F1
#
_cell.length_a   1.000
_cell.length_b   1.000
_cell.length_c   1.000
_cell.angle_alpha   90.00
_cell.angle_beta   90.00
_cell.angle_gamma   90.00
#
_symmetry.space_group_name_H-M   'P 1'
#
loop_
_entity.id
_entity.type
_entity.pdbx_description
1 polymer ?
#
loop_
_entity_poly.entity_id
_entity_poly.type
_entity_poly.pdbx_seq_one_letter_code
_entity_poly.pdbx_strand_id
1 'polypeptide(L)'
;ENEAVTEEYRKLIESERQTNISKQFYFSATVERDPGAKLHALIYVDIKYPKVKPIYILTFSLDNMETCSSFNNTLIHVERVLNADFAAYVTVDDPNNILGAQMAFLVSRFDIFLESSSAASNSGQFTREHLFSRPYRGRDHQLPLYYQKNMNAFTFLS
;
A
#
# COMPACT_ATOMS: atom_id res chain seq x y z
N GLU A 1 15.63 -6.82 12.24
CA GLU A 1 15.69 -7.22 10.83
C GLU A 1 14.79 -8.43 10.63
N ASN A 2 13.90 -8.37 9.63
CA ASN A 2 12.66 -9.13 9.52
C ASN A 2 12.82 -10.42 8.68
N GLU A 3 13.85 -11.22 9.01
CA GLU A 3 14.21 -12.44 8.24
C GLU A 3 13.06 -13.47 8.21
N ALA A 4 12.39 -13.67 9.36
CA ALA A 4 11.32 -14.65 9.49
C ALA A 4 10.09 -14.34 8.62
N VAL A 5 9.71 -13.06 8.54
CA VAL A 5 8.57 -12.60 7.72
C VAL A 5 8.89 -12.76 6.23
N THR A 6 10.12 -12.43 5.84
CA THR A 6 10.57 -12.54 4.44
C THR A 6 10.58 -14.00 3.94
N GLU A 7 10.94 -14.95 4.80
CA GLU A 7 11.04 -16.38 4.45
C GLU A 7 9.68 -17.09 4.36
N GLU A 8 8.69 -16.77 5.20
CA GLU A 8 7.35 -17.35 5.07
C GLU A 8 6.65 -16.89 3.79
N TYR A 9 6.83 -15.63 3.40
CA TYR A 9 6.27 -15.11 2.16
C TYR A 9 6.97 -15.61 0.90
N ARG A 10 8.29 -15.78 0.98
CA ARG A 10 9.04 -16.48 -0.06
C ARG A 10 8.44 -17.87 -0.30
N LYS A 11 8.18 -18.63 0.77
CA LYS A 11 7.55 -19.96 0.67
C LYS A 11 6.14 -19.91 0.08
N LEU A 12 5.34 -18.90 0.40
CA LEU A 12 4.00 -18.73 -0.20
C LEU A 12 4.08 -18.52 -1.72
N ILE A 13 4.91 -17.58 -2.16
CA ILE A 13 5.09 -17.26 -3.59
C ILE A 13 5.74 -18.43 -4.34
N GLU A 14 6.69 -19.12 -3.70
CA GLU A 14 7.32 -20.32 -4.24
C GLU A 14 6.32 -21.48 -4.38
N SER A 15 5.42 -21.66 -3.41
CA SER A 15 4.40 -22.71 -3.41
C SER A 15 3.36 -22.54 -4.52
N GLU A 16 2.99 -21.29 -4.84
CA GLU A 16 1.99 -20.99 -5.87
C GLU A 16 2.55 -21.02 -7.29
N ARG A 17 3.87 -20.82 -7.48
CA ARG A 17 4.42 -20.57 -8.84
C ARG A 17 5.34 -21.63 -9.42
N GLN A 18 5.78 -22.63 -8.65
CA GLN A 18 6.41 -23.93 -9.05
C GLN A 18 7.50 -23.95 -10.16
N THR A 19 7.82 -22.85 -10.82
CA THR A 19 8.74 -22.74 -11.96
C THR A 19 9.50 -21.41 -11.93
N ASN A 20 10.82 -21.45 -12.15
CA ASN A 20 11.74 -20.29 -12.24
C ASN A 20 11.89 -19.41 -10.98
N ILE A 21 11.89 -20.02 -9.79
CA ILE A 21 12.14 -19.33 -8.50
C ILE A 21 13.47 -18.53 -8.53
N SER A 22 14.52 -19.08 -9.16
CA SER A 22 15.85 -18.45 -9.23
C SER A 22 15.97 -17.21 -10.10
N LYS A 23 14.89 -16.81 -10.81
CA LYS A 23 14.90 -15.64 -11.70
C LYS A 23 14.05 -14.49 -11.18
N GLN A 24 13.40 -14.64 -10.03
CA GLN A 24 12.49 -13.65 -9.49
C GLN A 24 13.23 -12.56 -8.72
N PHE A 25 12.71 -11.35 -8.73
CA PHE A 25 13.28 -10.23 -7.97
C PHE A 25 12.40 -9.92 -6.78
N TYR A 26 13.03 -9.83 -5.61
CA TYR A 26 12.40 -9.47 -4.34
C TYR A 26 13.07 -8.22 -3.81
N PHE A 27 12.26 -7.23 -3.43
CA PHE A 27 12.72 -5.99 -2.83
C PHE A 27 11.98 -5.77 -1.52
N SER A 28 12.60 -5.01 -0.62
CA SER A 28 11.93 -4.41 0.51
C SER A 28 12.05 -2.90 0.41
N ALA A 29 10.98 -2.19 0.77
CA ALA A 29 10.95 -0.75 0.87
C ALA A 29 10.28 -0.36 2.19
N THR A 30 10.70 0.78 2.75
CA THR A 30 10.04 1.37 3.91
C THR A 30 9.72 2.82 3.59
N VAL A 31 8.45 3.20 3.75
CA VAL A 31 8.00 4.60 3.70
C VAL A 31 7.83 5.08 5.13
N GLU A 32 8.47 6.20 5.48
CA GLU A 32 8.44 6.75 6.83
C GLU A 32 7.68 8.07 6.85
N ARG A 33 6.91 8.30 7.92
CA ARG A 33 6.23 9.57 8.17
C ARG A 33 6.34 9.92 9.65
N ASP A 34 6.76 11.14 9.94
CA ASP A 34 6.82 11.62 11.31
C ASP A 34 5.43 11.91 11.90
N PRO A 35 5.20 11.61 13.20
CA PRO A 35 6.15 11.00 14.13
C PRO A 35 6.11 9.45 14.10
N GLY A 36 7.23 8.82 13.73
CA GLY A 36 7.50 7.40 14.01
C GLY A 36 6.67 6.34 13.25
N ALA A 37 5.84 6.75 12.28
CA ALA A 37 5.07 5.83 11.45
C ALA A 37 5.92 5.24 10.32
N LYS A 38 5.86 3.93 10.13
CA LYS A 38 6.55 3.23 9.04
C LYS A 38 5.62 2.27 8.33
N LEU A 39 5.64 2.33 6.99
CA LEU A 39 4.97 1.37 6.13
C LEU A 39 6.04 0.54 5.43
N HIS A 40 6.10 -0.72 5.80
CA HIS A 40 6.99 -1.71 5.21
C HIS A 40 6.28 -2.38 4.04
N ALA A 41 6.95 -2.40 2.89
CA ALA A 41 6.48 -3.05 1.68
C ALA A 41 7.49 -4.12 1.26
N LEU A 42 7.03 -5.37 1.20
CA LEU A 42 7.73 -6.42 0.49
C LEU A 42 7.20 -6.45 -0.94
N ILE A 43 8.11 -6.39 -1.92
CA ILE A 43 7.78 -6.19 -3.31
C ILE A 43 8.32 -7.36 -4.11
N TYR A 44 7.43 -8.04 -4.80
CA TYR A 44 7.76 -9.09 -5.75
C TYR A 44 7.65 -8.57 -7.17
N VAL A 45 8.71 -8.74 -7.96
CA VAL A 45 8.74 -8.37 -9.38
C VAL A 45 8.99 -9.62 -10.22
N ASP A 46 7.99 -9.95 -11.06
CA ASP A 46 8.06 -11.07 -12.01
C ASP A 46 9.05 -10.77 -13.14
N ILE A 47 9.72 -11.80 -13.66
CA ILE A 47 10.61 -11.70 -14.83
C ILE A 47 9.93 -11.16 -16.09
N LYS A 48 8.61 -11.25 -16.16
CA LYS A 48 7.79 -10.74 -17.26
C LYS A 48 7.49 -9.25 -17.11
N TYR A 49 8.01 -8.58 -16.08
CA TYR A 49 7.89 -7.12 -15.94
C TYR A 49 8.32 -6.40 -17.23
N PRO A 50 7.59 -5.36 -17.69
CA PRO A 50 6.41 -4.75 -17.06
C PRO A 50 5.06 -5.38 -17.43
N LYS A 51 5.03 -6.47 -18.21
CA LYS A 51 3.77 -7.11 -18.63
C LYS A 51 2.98 -7.68 -17.46
N VAL A 52 3.68 -8.11 -16.41
CA VAL A 52 3.11 -8.50 -15.13
C VAL A 52 3.50 -7.45 -14.10
N LYS A 53 2.49 -6.86 -13.44
CA LYS A 53 2.67 -5.84 -12.42
C LYS A 53 3.33 -6.43 -11.15
N PRO A 54 4.19 -5.67 -10.46
CA PRO A 54 4.68 -6.03 -9.15
C PRO A 54 3.55 -6.26 -8.13
N ILE A 55 3.79 -7.21 -7.21
CA ILE A 55 2.90 -7.54 -6.09
C ILE A 55 3.52 -7.02 -4.80
N TYR A 56 2.68 -6.46 -3.94
CA TYR A 56 3.07 -5.84 -2.68
C TYR A 56 2.43 -6.56 -1.50
N ILE A 57 3.18 -6.72 -0.43
CA ILE A 57 2.66 -7.13 0.88
C ILE A 57 3.02 -6.01 1.86
N LEU A 58 2.01 -5.49 2.56
CA LEU A 58 2.15 -4.30 3.39
C LEU A 58 2.05 -4.65 4.88
N THR A 59 3.00 -4.13 5.65
CA THR A 59 2.99 -4.14 7.12
C THR A 59 3.17 -2.72 7.61
N PHE A 60 2.39 -2.32 8.61
CA PHE A 60 2.49 -1.00 9.23
C PHE A 60 3.12 -1.12 10.62
N SER A 61 3.95 -0.16 11.02
CA SER A 61 4.40 -0.03 12.39
C SER A 61 4.30 1.42 12.87
N LEU A 62 3.93 1.58 14.14
CA LEU A 62 3.87 2.85 14.85
C LEU A 62 4.37 2.64 16.26
N ASP A 63 5.32 3.46 16.70
CA ASP A 63 5.94 3.36 18.03
C ASP A 63 6.43 1.93 18.37
N ASN A 64 6.97 1.24 17.37
CA ASN A 64 7.42 -0.17 17.40
C ASN A 64 6.31 -1.22 17.62
N MET A 65 5.03 -0.85 17.57
CA MET A 65 3.94 -1.81 17.45
C MET A 65 3.64 -2.11 15.99
N GLU A 66 3.90 -3.35 15.57
CA GLU A 66 3.60 -3.81 14.21
C GLU A 66 2.13 -4.24 14.08
N THR A 67 1.48 -3.78 13.01
CA THR A 67 0.16 -4.20 12.57
C THR A 67 0.27 -4.72 11.14
N CYS A 68 0.04 -6.02 10.97
CA CYS A 68 0.01 -6.67 9.66
C CYS A 68 -1.35 -6.44 8.96
N SER A 69 -1.36 -6.46 7.62
CA SER A 69 -2.57 -6.28 6.82
C SER A 69 -3.67 -7.28 7.23
N SER A 70 -3.34 -8.53 7.54
CA SER A 70 -4.29 -9.55 8.01
C SER A 70 -5.17 -9.16 9.20
N PHE A 71 -4.80 -8.13 9.96
CA PHE A 71 -5.53 -7.66 11.14
C PHE A 71 -6.06 -6.23 11.00
N ASN A 72 -5.87 -5.59 9.84
CA ASN A 72 -6.27 -4.20 9.63
C ASN A 72 -6.94 -3.99 8.26
N ASN A 73 -8.26 -3.84 8.27
CA ASN A 73 -9.09 -3.66 7.07
C ASN A 73 -8.66 -2.47 6.21
N THR A 74 -8.16 -1.38 6.81
CA THR A 74 -7.74 -0.20 6.03
C THR A 74 -6.43 -0.47 5.29
N LEU A 75 -5.52 -1.26 5.89
CA LEU A 75 -4.28 -1.69 5.25
C LEU A 75 -4.53 -2.73 4.15
N ILE A 76 -5.45 -3.69 4.38
CA ILE A 76 -5.93 -4.62 3.35
C ILE A 76 -6.49 -3.86 2.16
N HIS A 77 -7.24 -2.79 2.41
CA HIS A 77 -7.82 -1.98 1.34
C HIS A 77 -6.73 -1.31 0.49
N VAL A 78 -5.67 -0.74 1.10
CA VAL A 78 -4.54 -0.17 0.37
C VAL A 78 -3.82 -1.25 -0.45
N GLU A 79 -3.54 -2.40 0.15
CA GLU A 79 -2.85 -3.52 -0.50
C GLU A 79 -3.67 -4.06 -1.70
N ARG A 80 -4.97 -4.24 -1.53
CA ARG A 80 -5.89 -4.64 -2.60
C ARG A 80 -5.87 -3.63 -3.74
N VAL A 81 -5.94 -2.34 -3.45
CA VAL A 81 -5.88 -1.31 -4.49
C VAL A 81 -4.56 -1.38 -5.23
N LEU A 82 -3.45 -1.55 -4.52
CA LEU A 82 -2.12 -1.63 -5.14
C LEU A 82 -1.95 -2.87 -6.02
N ASN A 83 -2.49 -4.01 -5.60
CA ASN A 83 -2.28 -5.32 -6.25
C ASN A 83 -3.34 -5.68 -7.30
N ALA A 84 -4.61 -5.38 -7.06
CA ALA A 84 -5.71 -5.72 -7.96
C ALA A 84 -6.24 -4.50 -8.71
N ASP A 85 -6.58 -3.42 -8.00
CA ASP A 85 -7.43 -2.37 -8.55
C ASP A 85 -6.65 -1.14 -9.09
N PHE A 86 -5.30 -1.21 -9.10
CA PHE A 86 -4.41 -0.05 -9.31
C PHE A 86 -4.72 0.78 -10.57
N ALA A 87 -5.02 0.11 -11.68
CA ALA A 87 -5.31 0.77 -12.95
C ALA A 87 -6.59 1.63 -12.92
N ALA A 88 -7.50 1.38 -11.97
CA ALA A 88 -8.68 2.22 -11.77
C ALA A 88 -8.36 3.52 -11.01
N TYR A 89 -7.23 3.56 -10.29
CA TYR A 89 -6.82 4.70 -9.47
C TYR A 89 -5.76 5.57 -10.13
N VAL A 90 -4.87 4.96 -10.93
CA VAL A 90 -3.73 5.63 -11.55
C VAL A 90 -3.61 5.17 -13.00
N THR A 91 -3.65 6.12 -13.92
CA THR A 91 -3.29 5.89 -15.32
C THR A 91 -1.77 5.93 -15.44
N VAL A 92 -1.19 4.89 -16.04
CA VAL A 92 0.25 4.79 -16.30
C VAL A 92 0.45 4.75 -17.81
N ASP A 93 1.00 5.83 -18.37
CA ASP A 93 1.17 5.99 -19.82
C ASP A 93 2.24 5.04 -20.38
N ASP A 94 3.35 4.86 -19.65
CA ASP A 94 4.41 3.92 -19.98
C ASP A 94 4.43 2.76 -18.97
N PRO A 95 4.12 1.51 -19.40
CA PRO A 95 4.15 0.34 -18.54
C PRO A 95 5.46 0.14 -17.77
N ASN A 96 6.60 0.59 -18.32
CA ASN A 96 7.90 0.48 -17.64
C ASN A 96 7.97 1.30 -16.34
N ASN A 97 7.09 2.29 -16.18
CA ASN A 97 7.01 3.14 -15.00
C ASN A 97 6.03 2.64 -13.93
N ILE A 98 5.40 1.47 -14.13
CA ILE A 98 4.36 0.97 -13.21
C ILE A 98 4.88 0.78 -11.79
N LEU A 99 6.11 0.29 -11.60
CA LEU A 99 6.71 0.16 -10.27
C LEU A 99 6.86 1.52 -9.58
N GLY A 100 7.38 2.52 -10.31
CA GLY A 100 7.53 3.88 -9.80
C GLY A 100 6.18 4.53 -9.47
N ALA A 101 5.17 4.34 -10.32
CA ALA A 101 3.81 4.80 -10.08
C ALA A 101 3.18 4.14 -8.85
N GLN A 102 3.39 2.84 -8.65
CA GLN A 102 2.93 2.11 -7.46
C GLN A 102 3.60 2.61 -6.19
N MET A 103 4.91 2.90 -6.22
CA MET A 103 5.62 3.50 -5.09
C MET A 103 5.13 4.92 -4.77
N ALA A 104 4.95 5.77 -5.78
CA ALA A 104 4.42 7.12 -5.59
C ALA A 104 2.99 7.09 -5.03
N PHE A 105 2.16 6.14 -5.50
CA PHE A 105 0.85 5.89 -4.94
C PHE A 105 0.95 5.50 -3.46
N LEU A 106 1.84 4.57 -3.12
CA LEU A 106 2.02 4.09 -1.75
C LEU A 106 2.42 5.22 -0.80
N VAL A 107 3.39 6.04 -1.20
CA VAL A 107 3.82 7.22 -0.43
C VAL A 107 2.65 8.16 -0.17
N SER A 108 1.94 8.57 -1.22
CA SER A 108 0.80 9.48 -1.11
C SER A 108 -0.36 8.88 -0.31
N ARG A 109 -0.61 7.57 -0.38
CA ARG A 109 -1.75 6.93 0.30
C ARG A 109 -1.44 6.54 1.73
N PHE A 110 -0.16 6.49 2.10
CA PHE A 110 0.22 6.31 3.49
C PHE A 110 -0.19 7.52 4.34
N ASP A 111 -0.04 8.75 3.83
CA ASP A 111 -0.57 9.95 4.49
C ASP A 111 -2.08 9.84 4.73
N ILE A 112 -2.84 9.39 3.72
CA ILE A 112 -4.30 9.24 3.85
C ILE A 112 -4.67 8.18 4.89
N PHE A 113 -3.94 7.07 4.92
CA PHE A 113 -4.11 6.03 5.94
C PHE A 113 -3.87 6.58 7.34
N LEU A 114 -2.80 7.34 7.56
CA LEU A 114 -2.44 7.91 8.86
C LEU A 114 -3.42 8.99 9.32
N GLU A 115 -3.70 9.97 8.45
CA GLU A 115 -4.62 11.08 8.75
C GLU A 115 -6.04 10.58 9.05
N SER A 116 -6.53 9.61 8.29
CA SER A 116 -7.86 9.03 8.53
C SER A 116 -7.89 8.29 9.87
N SER A 117 -6.84 7.52 10.17
CA SER A 117 -6.75 6.75 11.43
C SER A 117 -6.62 7.66 12.65
N SER A 118 -5.85 8.74 12.55
CA SER A 118 -5.73 9.74 13.61
C SER A 118 -7.04 10.50 13.83
N ALA A 119 -7.76 10.83 12.75
CA ALA A 119 -9.08 11.46 12.85
C ALA A 119 -10.14 10.54 13.49
N ALA A 120 -10.12 9.23 13.22
CA ALA A 120 -11.05 8.28 13.84
C ALA A 120 -10.76 8.03 15.33
N SER A 121 -9.49 8.01 15.72
CA SER A 121 -9.06 7.80 17.10
C SER A 121 -9.02 9.08 17.94
N ASN A 122 -9.24 10.25 17.33
CA ASN A 122 -9.05 11.57 17.95
C ASN A 122 -7.66 11.74 18.60
N SER A 123 -6.63 11.04 18.09
CA SER A 123 -5.29 11.06 18.68
C SER A 123 -4.55 12.38 18.41
N GLY A 124 -4.86 13.06 17.31
CA GLY A 124 -4.17 14.29 16.87
C GLY A 124 -2.72 14.08 16.46
N GLN A 125 -2.24 12.83 16.43
CA GLN A 125 -0.85 12.47 16.11
C GLN A 125 -0.48 12.78 14.65
N PHE A 126 -1.43 12.61 13.72
CA PHE A 126 -1.25 12.95 12.31
C PHE A 126 -2.29 13.99 11.94
N THR A 127 -1.85 15.25 11.78
CA THR A 127 -2.73 16.36 11.39
C THR A 127 -3.23 16.15 9.97
N ARG A 128 -4.51 16.45 9.76
CA ARG A 128 -5.10 16.38 8.43
C ARG A 128 -4.55 17.48 7.52
N GLU A 129 -3.67 17.10 6.61
CA GLU A 129 -3.08 17.96 5.58
C GLU A 129 -3.83 17.82 4.25
N HIS A 130 -4.54 16.70 4.05
CA HIS A 130 -5.23 16.39 2.82
C HIS A 130 -6.77 16.57 2.89
N LEU A 131 -7.35 17.04 1.78
CA LEU A 131 -8.80 17.21 1.65
C LEU A 131 -9.47 15.87 1.30
N PHE A 132 -10.27 15.35 2.23
CA PHE A 132 -11.16 14.20 2.01
C PHE A 132 -12.61 14.61 1.81
N SER A 133 -13.31 13.96 0.87
CA SER A 133 -14.78 14.00 0.83
C SER A 133 -15.40 13.48 2.15
N ARG A 134 -14.86 12.40 2.69
CA ARG A 134 -15.09 11.84 4.03
C ARG A 134 -13.94 10.88 4.38
N PRO A 135 -13.57 10.71 5.66
CA PRO A 135 -12.41 9.90 6.05
C PRO A 135 -12.61 8.39 5.85
N TYR A 136 -13.86 7.91 5.93
CA TYR A 136 -14.20 6.50 5.74
C TYR A 136 -15.54 6.31 5.03
N ARG A 137 -15.72 5.15 4.39
CA ARG A 137 -17.05 4.68 3.92
C ARG A 137 -17.25 3.19 4.17
N GLY A 138 -18.53 2.81 4.29
CA GLY A 138 -18.95 1.40 4.34
C GLY A 138 -18.59 0.70 5.66
N ARG A 139 -18.99 -0.56 5.77
CA ARG A 139 -18.78 -1.39 6.96
C ARG A 139 -17.30 -1.70 7.21
N ASP A 140 -16.52 -1.82 6.15
CA ASP A 140 -15.11 -2.21 6.22
C ASP A 140 -14.17 -1.02 6.42
N HIS A 141 -14.71 0.18 6.67
CA HIS A 141 -13.94 1.41 6.85
C HIS A 141 -12.98 1.64 5.66
N GLN A 142 -13.51 1.61 4.43
CA GLN A 142 -12.71 1.92 3.25
C GLN A 142 -12.17 3.35 3.33
N LEU A 143 -10.95 3.55 2.83
CA LEU A 143 -10.27 4.84 2.75
C LEU A 143 -10.59 5.56 1.43
N PRO A 144 -10.61 6.91 1.39
CA PRO A 144 -10.72 7.67 0.16
C PRO A 144 -9.39 7.65 -0.60
N LEU A 145 -9.07 6.58 -1.33
CA LEU A 145 -7.76 6.44 -1.99
C LEU A 145 -7.71 7.09 -3.40
N TYR A 146 -8.84 7.53 -3.96
CA TYR A 146 -8.90 8.08 -5.32
C TYR A 146 -8.68 9.60 -5.30
N TYR A 147 -7.65 10.09 -5.98
CA TYR A 147 -7.39 11.53 -6.03
C TYR A 147 -8.10 12.16 -7.21
N GLN A 148 -8.96 13.15 -6.93
CA GLN A 148 -9.74 13.85 -7.93
C GLN A 148 -9.18 15.26 -8.16
N LYS A 149 -8.49 15.45 -9.29
CA LYS A 149 -7.75 16.68 -9.60
C LYS A 149 -8.62 17.94 -9.63
N ASN A 150 -9.85 17.85 -10.13
CA ASN A 150 -10.78 18.99 -10.22
C ASN A 150 -11.24 19.51 -8.85
N MET A 151 -11.26 18.66 -7.83
CA MET A 151 -11.62 19.02 -6.46
C MET A 151 -10.39 19.22 -5.56
N ASN A 152 -9.20 18.87 -6.05
CA ASN A 152 -7.97 18.74 -5.27
C ASN A 152 -8.20 17.95 -3.97
N ALA A 153 -8.94 16.85 -4.07
CA ALA A 153 -9.41 16.09 -2.93
C ALA A 153 -9.35 14.59 -3.18
N PHE A 154 -9.16 13.85 -2.10
CA PHE A 154 -9.28 12.41 -2.07
C PHE A 154 -10.72 11.98 -1.83
N THR A 155 -11.16 11.06 -2.65
CA THR A 155 -12.52 10.55 -2.73
C THR A 155 -12.48 9.02 -2.86
N PHE A 156 -13.66 8.44 -3.01
CA PHE A 156 -13.79 7.03 -3.23
C PHE A 156 -14.08 6.77 -4.69
N LEU A 157 -13.53 5.68 -5.23
CA LEU A 157 -13.90 5.24 -6.57
C LEU A 157 -15.41 4.98 -6.61
N SER A 158 -16.08 5.62 -7.58
CA SER A 158 -17.52 5.58 -7.83
C SER A 158 -17.95 4.28 -8.47
#